data_AF-A0A8S1ZNM8-F1
#
_entry.id   AF-A0A8S1ZNM8-F1
#
_cell.length_a   1.000
_cell.length_b   1.000
_cell.length_c   1.000
_cell.angle_alpha   90.00
_cell.angle_beta   90.00
_cell.angle_gamma   90.00
#
_symmetry.space_group_name_H-M   'P 1'
#
loop_
_entity.id
_entity.type
_entity.pdbx_description
1 polymer ?
#
loop_
_entity_poly.entity_id
_entity_poly.type
_entity_poly.pdbx_seq_one_letter_code
_entity_poly.pdbx_strand_id
1 'polypeptide(L)'
;MAAESTRNSSPPSTSQSSPIINLPDDHLLTILLLLPVDSILSFSMTCKRYKSLAYSDSLWEALCEREWGPTSVDALKLSSLRDGFSWMLMFQRVYKMDSVCCHKISDPDDDDVESSSFPIPRASHSLNFVNDHLVLFGGGCQGGRHLDDTWTSYVDKSNQSILKWKKVESGTPSGRFGHTCIVIGEYLLLFGGINDRGERLNDTWIGQVFCHEGLTWKLLNVGSLERPRPPPRGAHSACCIAEKKMVVHGGIGLNGVRLGDTWILELSEDFTSGTWHMVESQQTPPPRSGHTLTCIRENQVVLFGGRGLGYDVLDDVWILDIQEQCEEKWIQIFYNFQDVPEHASLPRVGHSATLVLGGRILIYGGEDSYRHRKDDFWVLDVKTIPSSGLKPQGLSLNGSSVWKKLDRISYGPKSRSFHRACADCSGRFVYVFGGMVDGLLQPAASSGLRFDGELFMVELVLGFSDLDHQQRPGKSM
;
A
#
# COMPACT_ATOMS: atom_id res chain seq x y z
N MET A 1 -57.52 50.20 53.61
CA MET A 1 -56.53 49.20 53.19
C MET A 1 -57.21 48.17 52.31
N ALA A 2 -57.03 48.25 51.00
CA ALA A 2 -57.08 47.13 50.06
C ALA A 2 -56.60 47.70 48.72
N ALA A 3 -55.38 47.32 48.33
CA ALA A 3 -54.68 47.84 47.18
C ALA A 3 -55.11 47.14 45.89
N GLU A 4 -55.13 47.92 44.81
CA GLU A 4 -55.17 47.46 43.43
C GLU A 4 -53.93 46.60 43.09
N SER A 5 -54.12 45.61 42.23
CA SER A 5 -53.02 45.01 41.46
C SER A 5 -53.59 44.41 40.17
N THR A 6 -53.51 45.23 39.11
CA THR A 6 -53.72 44.87 37.70
C THR A 6 -52.68 43.84 37.24
N ARG A 7 -53.16 42.74 36.65
CA ARG A 7 -52.33 41.74 35.97
C ARG A 7 -51.74 42.34 34.69
N ASN A 8 -50.44 42.60 34.69
CA ASN A 8 -49.63 42.73 33.47
C ASN A 8 -48.77 41.46 33.33
N SER A 9 -49.21 40.53 32.48
CA SER A 9 -48.36 39.43 32.02
C SER A 9 -47.69 39.85 30.72
N SER A 10 -46.49 40.43 30.83
CA SER A 10 -45.53 40.43 29.74
C SER A 10 -45.00 39.00 29.55
N PRO A 11 -44.89 38.48 28.31
CA PRO A 11 -44.20 37.20 28.10
C PRO A 11 -42.70 37.42 28.36
N PRO A 12 -42.01 36.49 29.04
CA PRO A 12 -40.55 36.56 29.10
C PRO A 12 -40.00 36.29 27.70
N SER A 13 -39.41 37.31 27.09
CA SER A 13 -38.58 37.17 25.90
C SER A 13 -37.26 36.52 26.30
N THR A 14 -37.27 35.20 26.54
CA THR A 14 -36.03 34.43 26.57
C THR A 14 -35.89 33.78 25.20
N SER A 15 -35.17 34.45 24.31
CA SER A 15 -34.52 33.75 23.20
C SER A 15 -33.49 32.81 23.83
N GLN A 16 -33.93 31.62 24.23
CA GLN A 16 -33.00 30.53 24.57
C GLN A 16 -32.28 30.22 23.27
N SER A 17 -31.09 30.81 23.13
CA SER A 17 -30.14 30.44 22.09
C SER A 17 -29.99 28.93 22.14
N SER A 18 -30.14 28.27 20.99
CA SER A 18 -29.98 26.82 20.91
C SER A 18 -28.65 26.43 21.57
N PRO A 19 -28.62 25.48 22.52
CA PRO A 19 -27.43 25.24 23.36
C PRO A 19 -26.15 24.96 22.56
N ILE A 20 -26.28 24.47 21.33
CA ILE A 20 -25.18 24.24 20.40
C ILE A 20 -24.47 25.53 19.94
N ILE A 21 -25.14 26.69 19.93
CA ILE A 21 -24.49 27.96 19.57
C ILE A 21 -23.66 28.54 20.72
N ASN A 22 -23.80 28.01 21.94
CA ASN A 22 -23.02 28.41 23.09
C ASN A 22 -21.77 27.52 23.30
N LEU A 23 -21.61 26.46 22.50
CA LEU A 23 -20.39 25.64 22.55
C LEU A 23 -19.19 26.47 22.07
N PRO A 24 -18.03 26.37 22.72
CA PRO A 24 -16.82 27.01 22.23
C PRO A 24 -16.29 26.29 20.97
N ASP A 25 -15.45 26.99 20.19
CA ASP A 25 -15.05 26.54 18.86
C ASP A 25 -14.21 25.25 18.88
N ASP A 26 -13.40 25.04 19.92
CA ASP A 26 -12.59 23.82 20.13
C ASP A 26 -13.45 22.56 20.34
N HIS A 27 -14.53 22.68 21.11
CA HIS A 27 -15.50 21.61 21.30
C HIS A 27 -16.22 21.29 19.99
N LEU A 28 -16.60 22.33 19.23
CA LEU A 28 -17.23 22.14 17.91
C LEU A 28 -16.28 21.47 16.92
N LEU A 29 -15.01 21.87 16.87
CA LEU A 29 -14.00 21.24 16.02
C LEU A 29 -13.79 19.76 16.39
N THR A 30 -13.73 19.45 17.69
CA THR A 30 -13.62 18.07 18.17
C THR A 30 -14.83 17.23 17.75
N ILE A 31 -16.04 17.79 17.83
CA ILE A 31 -17.27 17.12 17.36
C ILE A 31 -17.20 16.91 15.84
N LEU A 32 -16.82 17.94 15.07
CA LEU A 32 -16.73 17.84 13.61
C LEU A 32 -15.72 16.78 13.17
N LEU A 33 -14.63 16.60 13.89
CA LEU A 33 -13.63 15.56 13.63
C LEU A 33 -14.14 14.12 13.83
N LEU A 34 -15.28 13.93 14.50
CA LEU A 34 -15.92 12.63 14.65
C LEU A 34 -16.95 12.36 13.54
N LEU A 35 -17.29 13.36 12.74
CA LEU A 35 -18.34 13.26 11.74
C LEU A 35 -17.80 12.83 10.37
N PRO A 36 -18.63 12.13 9.57
CA PRO A 36 -18.39 11.98 8.14
C PRO A 36 -18.32 13.34 7.44
N VAL A 37 -17.53 13.44 6.37
CA VAL A 37 -17.32 14.70 5.63
C VAL A 37 -18.63 15.32 5.15
N ASP A 38 -19.57 14.52 4.65
CA ASP A 38 -20.88 15.01 4.18
C ASP A 38 -21.70 15.65 5.30
N SER A 39 -21.58 15.14 6.53
CA SER A 39 -22.22 15.72 7.71
C SER A 39 -21.58 17.05 8.10
N ILE A 40 -20.25 17.19 7.95
CA ILE A 40 -19.53 18.45 8.18
C ILE A 40 -19.96 19.50 7.15
N LEU A 41 -20.07 19.12 5.87
CA LEU A 41 -20.55 19.99 4.81
C LEU A 41 -22.01 20.41 5.05
N SER A 42 -22.87 19.49 5.48
CA SER A 42 -24.26 19.80 5.84
C SER A 42 -24.34 20.76 7.03
N PHE A 43 -23.51 20.55 8.06
CA PHE A 43 -23.38 21.44 9.21
C PHE A 43 -22.96 22.87 8.79
N SER A 44 -22.07 22.98 7.81
CA SER A 44 -21.59 24.28 7.29
C SER A 44 -22.69 25.14 6.67
N MET A 45 -23.78 24.53 6.20
CA MET A 45 -24.88 25.22 5.51
C MET A 45 -25.86 25.90 6.46
N THR A 46 -25.71 25.71 7.77
CA THR A 46 -26.68 26.19 8.77
C THR A 46 -26.48 27.65 9.18
N CYS A 47 -25.23 28.12 9.35
CA CYS A 47 -24.94 29.51 9.71
C CYS A 47 -23.49 29.93 9.36
N LYS A 48 -23.22 31.24 9.33
CA LYS A 48 -21.90 31.80 8.99
C LYS A 48 -20.77 31.31 9.90
N ARG A 49 -21.03 31.19 11.22
CA ARG A 49 -20.04 30.69 12.19
C ARG A 49 -19.64 29.26 11.88
N TYR A 50 -20.62 28.38 11.70
CA TYR A 50 -20.39 26.97 11.40
C TYR A 50 -19.78 26.76 10.02
N LYS A 51 -20.15 27.60 9.04
CA LYS A 51 -19.44 27.66 7.76
C LYS A 51 -17.96 28.00 7.94
N SER A 52 -17.63 29.01 8.74
CA SER A 52 -16.24 29.41 8.99
C SER A 52 -15.43 28.28 9.64
N LEU A 53 -16.01 27.55 10.60
CA LEU A 53 -15.35 26.42 11.25
C LEU A 53 -15.16 25.23 10.31
N ALA A 54 -16.22 24.84 9.59
CA ALA A 54 -16.22 23.70 8.67
C ALA A 54 -15.28 23.88 7.47
N TYR A 55 -14.91 25.12 7.13
CA TYR A 55 -13.98 25.45 6.05
C TYR A 55 -12.60 25.91 6.56
N SER A 56 -12.33 25.80 7.86
CA SER A 56 -11.03 26.16 8.42
C SER A 56 -9.94 25.17 7.98
N ASP A 57 -8.76 25.67 7.62
CA ASP A 57 -7.67 24.84 7.13
C ASP A 57 -7.19 23.84 8.19
N SER A 58 -7.18 24.24 9.47
CA SER A 58 -6.83 23.38 10.59
C SER A 58 -7.79 22.20 10.78
N LEU A 59 -9.10 22.38 10.55
CA LEU A 59 -10.05 21.26 10.59
C LEU A 59 -9.73 20.27 9.46
N TRP A 60 -9.48 20.78 8.25
CA TRP A 60 -9.18 19.93 7.11
C TRP A 60 -7.81 19.24 7.22
N GLU A 61 -6.81 19.87 7.84
CA GLU A 61 -5.55 19.23 8.21
C GLU A 61 -5.80 18.01 9.10
N ALA A 62 -6.54 18.20 10.20
CA ALA A 62 -6.88 17.14 11.14
C ALA A 62 -7.77 16.05 10.50
N LEU A 63 -8.67 16.41 9.58
CA LEU A 63 -9.41 15.43 8.78
C LEU A 63 -8.49 14.64 7.84
N CYS A 64 -7.50 15.28 7.23
CA CYS A 64 -6.50 14.58 6.42
C CYS A 64 -5.65 13.65 7.28
N GLU A 65 -5.24 14.07 8.49
CA GLU A 65 -4.48 13.22 9.42
C GLU A 65 -5.30 12.00 9.86
N ARG A 66 -6.59 12.20 10.15
CA ARG A 66 -7.53 11.12 10.47
C ARG A 66 -7.67 10.11 9.33
N GLU A 67 -7.72 10.59 8.08
CA GLU A 67 -8.07 9.76 6.92
C GLU A 67 -6.85 9.14 6.22
N TRP A 68 -5.70 9.79 6.28
CA TRP A 68 -4.48 9.41 5.55
C TRP A 68 -3.34 9.00 6.49
N GLY A 69 -3.49 9.25 7.79
CA GLY A 69 -2.47 9.03 8.79
C GLY A 69 -1.50 10.21 8.92
N PRO A 70 -0.86 10.36 10.10
CA PRO A 70 0.04 11.48 10.38
C PRO A 70 1.26 11.49 9.45
N THR A 71 1.83 10.31 9.17
CA THR A 71 3.02 10.18 8.30
C THR A 71 2.81 10.78 6.91
N SER A 72 1.66 10.53 6.29
CA SER A 72 1.37 11.07 4.96
C SER A 72 1.11 12.57 4.98
N VAL A 73 0.43 13.07 6.02
CA VAL A 73 0.16 14.50 6.18
C VAL A 73 1.45 15.27 6.47
N ASP A 74 2.29 14.79 7.37
CA ASP A 74 3.58 15.42 7.67
C ASP A 74 4.51 15.44 6.45
N ALA A 75 4.52 14.37 5.65
CA ALA A 75 5.22 14.38 4.38
C ALA A 75 4.68 15.45 3.42
N LEU A 76 3.35 15.61 3.31
CA LEU A 76 2.71 16.63 2.47
C LEU A 76 2.88 18.06 2.99
N LYS A 77 3.17 18.28 4.29
CA LYS A 77 3.46 19.61 4.86
C LYS A 77 4.76 20.20 4.31
N LEU A 78 5.70 19.37 3.86
CA LEU A 78 6.92 19.82 3.20
C LEU A 78 6.53 20.57 1.91
N SER A 79 6.88 21.86 1.86
CA SER A 79 6.23 22.89 1.01
C SER A 79 6.20 22.60 -0.50
N SER A 80 7.08 21.74 -1.02
CA SER A 80 7.12 21.32 -2.42
C SER A 80 6.03 20.33 -2.81
N LEU A 81 5.40 19.63 -1.85
CA LEU A 81 4.48 18.52 -2.15
C LEU A 81 3.00 18.90 -2.10
N ARG A 82 2.65 20.02 -1.45
CA ARG A 82 1.27 20.55 -1.39
C ARG A 82 0.97 21.55 -2.51
N ASP A 83 1.97 21.98 -3.29
CA ASP A 83 1.84 22.99 -4.35
C ASP A 83 1.10 24.27 -3.89
N GLY A 84 1.18 24.62 -2.60
CA GLY A 84 0.49 25.77 -2.02
C GLY A 84 -1.04 25.62 -1.82
N PHE A 85 -1.62 24.44 -2.04
CA PHE A 85 -3.07 24.22 -1.86
C PHE A 85 -3.49 24.21 -0.37
N SER A 86 -4.76 24.54 -0.11
CA SER A 86 -5.39 24.31 1.20
C SER A 86 -5.66 22.82 1.42
N TRP A 87 -5.78 22.40 2.70
CA TRP A 87 -6.05 21.00 3.03
C TRP A 87 -7.39 20.52 2.48
N MET A 88 -8.40 21.39 2.44
CA MET A 88 -9.68 21.05 1.83
C MET A 88 -9.54 20.75 0.33
N LEU A 89 -8.77 21.55 -0.39
CA LEU A 89 -8.55 21.34 -1.82
C LEU A 89 -7.71 20.07 -2.08
N MET A 90 -6.70 19.83 -1.24
CA MET A 90 -5.96 18.57 -1.26
C MET A 90 -6.89 17.37 -1.04
N PHE A 91 -7.78 17.46 -0.05
CA PHE A 91 -8.73 16.39 0.23
C PHE A 91 -9.63 16.08 -0.97
N GLN A 92 -10.17 17.11 -1.61
CA GLN A 92 -10.98 16.98 -2.81
C GLN A 92 -10.21 16.38 -3.98
N ARG A 93 -8.96 16.79 -4.18
CA ARG A 93 -8.08 16.29 -5.25
C ARG A 93 -7.73 14.81 -5.06
N VAL A 94 -7.36 14.42 -3.84
CA VAL A 94 -7.12 13.01 -3.49
C VAL A 94 -8.38 12.20 -3.74
N TYR A 95 -9.54 12.67 -3.28
CA TYR A 95 -10.81 11.97 -3.47
C TYR A 95 -11.17 11.76 -4.95
N LYS A 96 -10.92 12.78 -5.80
CA LYS A 96 -11.22 12.73 -7.24
C LYS A 96 -10.17 12.04 -8.10
N MET A 97 -9.00 11.72 -7.55
CA MET A 97 -7.88 11.12 -8.28
C MET A 97 -8.34 9.95 -9.17
N ASP A 98 -7.97 10.03 -10.45
CA ASP A 98 -8.33 9.10 -11.50
C ASP A 98 -7.15 8.74 -12.40
N SER A 99 -5.96 9.28 -12.13
CA SER A 99 -4.84 9.21 -13.06
C SER A 99 -3.51 9.06 -12.35
N VAL A 100 -2.56 8.45 -13.06
CA VAL A 100 -1.15 8.35 -12.68
C VAL A 100 -0.24 8.95 -13.75
N CYS A 101 0.86 9.52 -13.30
CA CYS A 101 2.00 9.89 -14.13
C CYS A 101 3.17 8.96 -13.80
N CYS A 102 3.81 8.40 -14.80
CA CYS A 102 4.99 7.57 -14.64
C CYS A 102 6.24 8.30 -15.11
N HIS A 103 7.30 8.19 -14.32
CA HIS A 103 8.61 8.76 -14.59
C HIS A 103 9.63 7.63 -14.52
N LYS A 104 10.37 7.41 -15.60
CA LYS A 104 11.51 6.49 -15.55
C LYS A 104 12.64 7.18 -14.79
N ILE A 105 13.15 6.52 -13.75
CA ILE A 105 14.32 7.02 -13.03
C ILE A 105 15.54 6.41 -13.71
N SER A 106 16.30 7.26 -14.40
CA SER A 106 17.55 6.88 -15.05
C SER A 106 18.68 6.77 -14.02
N ASP A 107 19.64 5.89 -14.29
CA ASP A 107 20.90 5.88 -13.56
C ASP A 107 21.68 7.17 -13.91
N PRO A 108 22.10 7.99 -12.95
CA PRO A 108 22.95 9.14 -13.23
C PRO A 108 24.30 8.76 -13.86
N ASP A 109 24.75 7.50 -13.73
CA ASP A 109 26.02 7.00 -14.27
C ASP A 109 25.86 6.10 -15.52
N ASP A 110 24.72 6.14 -16.24
CA ASP A 110 24.43 5.26 -17.42
C ASP A 110 25.46 5.39 -18.58
N ASP A 111 26.33 6.42 -18.54
CA ASP A 111 27.42 6.66 -19.48
C ASP A 111 28.74 5.93 -19.11
N ASP A 112 28.89 5.42 -17.88
CA ASP A 112 30.10 4.72 -17.42
C ASP A 112 29.98 3.19 -17.57
N VAL A 113 30.80 2.63 -18.47
CA VAL A 113 30.77 1.23 -18.94
C VAL A 113 31.15 0.18 -17.86
N GLU A 114 31.39 0.58 -16.61
CA GLU A 114 31.65 -0.34 -15.51
C GLU A 114 30.36 -0.75 -14.79
N SER A 115 29.82 -1.90 -15.22
CA SER A 115 28.61 -2.62 -14.78
C SER A 115 28.39 -2.93 -13.28
N SER A 116 28.80 -2.07 -12.34
CA SER A 116 28.74 -2.33 -10.89
C SER A 116 27.90 -1.34 -10.07
N SER A 117 27.34 -0.30 -10.68
CA SER A 117 26.62 0.78 -9.98
C SER A 117 25.12 0.53 -9.78
N PHE A 118 24.51 -0.45 -10.46
CA PHE A 118 23.06 -0.62 -10.50
C PHE A 118 22.60 -2.07 -10.29
N PRO A 119 21.46 -2.32 -9.60
CA PRO A 119 20.94 -3.67 -9.45
C PRO A 119 20.53 -4.30 -10.79
N ILE A 120 21.07 -5.49 -11.09
CA ILE A 120 20.74 -6.18 -12.35
C ILE A 120 19.24 -6.53 -12.47
N PRO A 121 18.72 -6.71 -13.71
CA PRO A 121 17.36 -7.17 -13.97
C PRO A 121 16.97 -8.45 -13.21
N ARG A 122 15.80 -8.44 -12.58
CA ARG A 122 15.36 -9.51 -11.66
C ARG A 122 13.85 -9.54 -11.44
N ALA A 123 13.32 -10.67 -10.97
CA ALA A 123 11.93 -10.80 -10.55
C ALA A 123 11.79 -11.57 -9.23
N SER A 124 10.62 -11.48 -8.59
CA SER A 124 10.34 -12.11 -7.29
C SER A 124 11.33 -11.72 -6.19
N HIS A 125 11.88 -10.51 -6.29
CA HIS A 125 12.71 -9.86 -5.27
C HIS A 125 11.80 -9.17 -4.23
N SER A 126 12.40 -8.44 -3.30
CA SER A 126 11.71 -7.45 -2.45
C SER A 126 12.23 -6.05 -2.71
N LEU A 127 11.34 -5.06 -2.75
CA LEU A 127 11.64 -3.62 -2.80
C LEU A 127 10.85 -2.95 -1.67
N ASN A 128 11.53 -2.20 -0.82
CA ASN A 128 10.93 -1.54 0.35
C ASN A 128 11.38 -0.09 0.42
N PHE A 129 10.55 0.78 0.98
CA PHE A 129 10.89 2.16 1.31
C PHE A 129 10.91 2.33 2.82
N VAL A 130 12.06 2.67 3.40
CA VAL A 130 12.24 2.83 4.85
C VAL A 130 13.32 3.89 5.11
N ASN A 131 13.08 4.79 6.07
CA ASN A 131 14.01 5.88 6.41
C ASN A 131 14.53 6.64 5.18
N ASP A 132 13.64 6.94 4.22
CA ASP A 132 13.95 7.64 2.97
C ASP A 132 14.90 6.90 2.03
N HIS A 133 15.06 5.59 2.23
CA HIS A 133 15.84 4.73 1.37
C HIS A 133 14.96 3.69 0.69
N LEU A 134 15.21 3.46 -0.60
CA LEU A 134 14.83 2.24 -1.28
C LEU A 134 15.80 1.13 -0.89
N VAL A 135 15.26 -0.02 -0.48
CA VAL A 135 16.03 -1.22 -0.16
C VAL A 135 15.55 -2.38 -1.02
N LEU A 136 16.44 -2.90 -1.85
CA LEU A 136 16.21 -4.02 -2.75
C LEU A 136 16.98 -5.24 -2.23
N PHE A 137 16.34 -6.41 -2.21
CA PHE A 137 17.01 -7.66 -1.85
C PHE A 137 16.57 -8.85 -2.72
N GLY A 138 17.57 -9.61 -3.16
CA GLY A 138 17.43 -10.90 -3.81
C GLY A 138 16.66 -10.89 -5.13
N GLY A 139 15.96 -11.99 -5.42
CA GLY A 139 15.23 -12.22 -6.66
C GLY A 139 15.92 -13.20 -7.61
N GLY A 140 15.16 -13.73 -8.57
CA GLY A 140 15.69 -14.54 -9.66
C GLY A 140 16.15 -13.67 -10.83
N CYS A 141 17.24 -14.06 -11.49
CA CYS A 141 17.78 -13.35 -12.64
C CYS A 141 18.05 -14.28 -13.84
N GLN A 142 18.53 -13.68 -14.94
CA GLN A 142 18.93 -14.43 -16.13
C GLN A 142 19.98 -15.49 -15.78
N GLY A 143 19.84 -16.69 -16.34
CA GLY A 143 20.72 -17.83 -16.02
C GLY A 143 20.26 -18.67 -14.82
N GLY A 144 19.14 -18.31 -14.18
CA GLY A 144 18.50 -19.14 -13.15
C GLY A 144 19.12 -19.02 -11.76
N ARG A 145 20.05 -18.10 -11.56
CA ARG A 145 20.61 -17.77 -10.24
C ARG A 145 19.61 -16.97 -9.42
N HIS A 146 19.58 -17.21 -8.12
CA HIS A 146 18.90 -16.41 -7.13
C HIS A 146 19.91 -15.52 -6.41
N LEU A 147 19.60 -14.23 -6.37
CA LEU A 147 20.50 -13.21 -5.90
C LEU A 147 20.46 -13.11 -4.37
N ASP A 148 21.61 -12.80 -3.79
CA ASP A 148 21.90 -12.59 -2.36
C ASP A 148 22.33 -11.15 -2.06
N ASP A 149 22.29 -10.29 -3.07
CA ASP A 149 22.67 -8.89 -2.96
C ASP A 149 21.56 -8.07 -2.28
N THR A 150 22.00 -7.16 -1.42
CA THR A 150 21.16 -6.08 -0.91
C THR A 150 21.67 -4.77 -1.49
N TRP A 151 20.76 -3.96 -1.99
CA TRP A 151 21.06 -2.62 -2.50
C TRP A 151 20.25 -1.58 -1.75
N THR A 152 20.87 -0.45 -1.44
CA THR A 152 20.20 0.70 -0.85
C THR A 152 20.39 1.94 -1.71
N SER A 153 19.39 2.81 -1.74
CA SER A 153 19.54 4.13 -2.35
C SER A 153 18.66 5.16 -1.67
N TYR A 154 19.23 6.33 -1.36
CA TYR A 154 18.49 7.44 -0.77
C TYR A 154 17.62 8.14 -1.83
N VAL A 155 16.42 8.52 -1.41
CA VAL A 155 15.45 9.25 -2.21
C VAL A 155 15.39 10.69 -1.71
N ASP A 156 15.82 11.63 -2.55
CA ASP A 156 15.66 13.05 -2.27
C ASP A 156 14.20 13.48 -2.51
N LYS A 157 13.48 13.76 -1.42
CA LYS A 157 12.06 14.16 -1.47
C LYS A 157 11.81 15.49 -2.17
N SER A 158 12.82 16.36 -2.30
CA SER A 158 12.64 17.69 -2.89
C SER A 158 12.37 17.63 -4.39
N ASN A 159 13.00 16.68 -5.08
CA ASN A 159 12.91 16.47 -6.53
C ASN A 159 12.53 15.02 -6.90
N GLN A 160 12.27 14.16 -5.91
CA GLN A 160 12.03 12.73 -6.05
C GLN A 160 13.11 12.01 -6.87
N SER A 161 14.35 12.50 -6.78
CA SER A 161 15.50 11.87 -7.44
C SER A 161 16.11 10.79 -6.56
N ILE A 162 16.62 9.76 -7.20
CA ILE A 162 17.40 8.71 -6.55
C ILE A 162 18.86 9.07 -6.75
N LEU A 163 19.64 9.07 -5.66
CA LEU A 163 21.03 9.48 -5.73
C LEU A 163 21.89 8.44 -6.44
N LYS A 164 22.20 7.33 -5.76
CA LYS A 164 23.07 6.27 -6.27
C LYS A 164 22.78 4.98 -5.51
N TRP A 165 22.71 3.86 -6.21
CA TRP A 165 22.59 2.56 -5.57
C TRP A 165 23.92 2.17 -4.93
N LYS A 166 23.85 1.66 -3.71
CA LYS A 166 25.00 1.13 -2.96
C LYS A 166 24.72 -0.31 -2.60
N LYS A 167 25.66 -1.20 -2.91
CA LYS A 167 25.60 -2.59 -2.50
C LYS A 167 26.04 -2.71 -1.04
N VAL A 168 25.28 -3.48 -0.25
CA VAL A 168 25.61 -3.80 1.14
C VAL A 168 26.52 -5.03 1.15
N GLU A 169 27.64 -4.97 1.89
CA GLU A 169 28.69 -5.98 1.83
C GLU A 169 28.64 -7.03 2.95
N SER A 170 27.95 -6.78 4.08
CA SER A 170 28.06 -7.64 5.27
C SER A 170 26.71 -8.17 5.77
N GLY A 171 26.75 -9.39 6.34
CA GLY A 171 25.64 -10.01 7.06
C GLY A 171 24.45 -10.47 6.20
N THR A 172 24.56 -10.49 4.87
CA THR A 172 23.41 -10.67 3.98
C THR A 172 22.78 -12.07 4.06
N PRO A 173 21.44 -12.18 3.98
CA PRO A 173 20.76 -13.46 3.83
C PRO A 173 21.17 -14.15 2.53
N SER A 174 21.13 -15.48 2.52
CA SER A 174 21.50 -16.27 1.33
C SER A 174 20.63 -15.96 0.11
N GLY A 175 21.15 -16.25 -1.08
CA GLY A 175 20.48 -15.98 -2.34
C GLY A 175 19.13 -16.67 -2.47
N ARG A 176 18.10 -15.90 -2.81
CA ARG A 176 16.71 -16.39 -2.82
C ARG A 176 15.77 -15.55 -3.66
N PHE A 177 14.65 -16.15 -4.07
CA PHE A 177 13.51 -15.47 -4.67
C PHE A 177 12.19 -15.92 -4.04
N GLY A 178 11.13 -15.15 -4.27
CA GLY A 178 9.80 -15.46 -3.74
C GLY A 178 9.72 -15.38 -2.21
N HIS A 179 10.69 -14.74 -1.58
CA HIS A 179 10.60 -14.31 -0.18
C HIS A 179 9.64 -13.13 -0.06
N THR A 180 9.28 -12.82 1.19
CA THR A 180 8.68 -11.52 1.52
C THR A 180 9.61 -10.75 2.40
N CYS A 181 9.71 -9.44 2.14
CA CYS A 181 10.32 -8.49 3.05
C CYS A 181 9.31 -7.39 3.34
N ILE A 182 9.14 -7.01 4.60
CA ILE A 182 8.21 -5.97 5.05
C ILE A 182 8.96 -4.91 5.85
N VAL A 183 8.42 -3.70 5.91
CA VAL A 183 8.89 -2.61 6.77
C VAL A 183 8.15 -2.66 8.10
N ILE A 184 8.87 -2.54 9.21
CA ILE A 184 8.33 -2.49 10.58
C ILE A 184 9.06 -1.43 11.39
N GLY A 185 8.44 -0.26 11.57
CA GLY A 185 9.12 0.93 12.03
C GLY A 185 10.32 1.27 11.13
N GLU A 186 11.52 1.30 11.72
CA GLU A 186 12.79 1.55 11.02
C GLU A 186 13.50 0.27 10.54
N TYR A 187 12.86 -0.89 10.71
CA TYR A 187 13.44 -2.20 10.42
C TYR A 187 12.82 -2.84 9.19
N LEU A 188 13.55 -3.77 8.60
CA LEU A 188 13.08 -4.71 7.58
C LEU A 188 12.99 -6.10 8.19
N LEU A 189 11.88 -6.81 7.97
CA LEU A 189 11.78 -8.24 8.25
C LEU A 189 11.73 -9.02 6.95
N LEU A 190 12.60 -10.00 6.80
CA LEU A 190 12.66 -10.92 5.67
C LEU A 190 12.28 -12.33 6.14
N PHE A 191 11.40 -13.00 5.41
CA PHE A 191 11.00 -14.37 5.70
C PHE A 191 10.99 -15.25 4.44
N GLY A 192 11.52 -16.47 4.62
CA GLY A 192 11.40 -17.57 3.67
C GLY A 192 12.04 -17.31 2.30
N GLY A 193 11.41 -17.82 1.25
CA GLY A 193 11.92 -17.82 -0.12
C GLY A 193 12.49 -19.16 -0.54
N ILE A 194 13.07 -19.19 -1.74
CA ILE A 194 13.61 -20.39 -2.39
C ILE A 194 15.03 -20.08 -2.87
N ASN A 195 16.00 -20.93 -2.58
CA ASN A 195 17.38 -20.76 -3.00
C ASN A 195 17.74 -21.49 -4.32
N ASP A 196 18.99 -21.38 -4.76
CA ASP A 196 19.52 -22.04 -5.98
C ASP A 196 19.40 -23.57 -5.99
N ARG A 197 19.33 -24.20 -4.81
CA ARG A 197 19.13 -25.66 -4.69
C ARG A 197 17.65 -26.05 -4.77
N GLY A 198 16.75 -25.08 -4.94
CA GLY A 198 15.30 -25.28 -4.90
C GLY A 198 14.74 -25.47 -3.48
N GLU A 199 15.60 -25.39 -2.45
CA GLU A 199 15.21 -25.53 -1.05
C GLU A 199 14.36 -24.33 -0.65
N ARG A 200 13.23 -24.61 -0.02
CA ARG A 200 12.40 -23.60 0.62
C ARG A 200 13.01 -23.26 1.97
N LEU A 201 12.92 -21.99 2.35
CA LEU A 201 13.49 -21.48 3.59
C LEU A 201 12.38 -21.03 4.55
N ASN A 202 12.67 -21.05 5.84
CA ASN A 202 11.82 -20.49 6.92
C ASN A 202 12.65 -19.71 7.96
N ASP A 203 13.86 -19.29 7.58
CA ASP A 203 14.64 -18.35 8.35
C ASP A 203 13.96 -16.97 8.34
N THR A 204 14.14 -16.23 9.43
CA THR A 204 13.63 -14.87 9.60
C THR A 204 14.81 -13.96 9.87
N TRP A 205 14.97 -12.91 9.06
CA TRP A 205 16.04 -11.93 9.22
C TRP A 205 15.45 -10.57 9.56
N ILE A 206 16.14 -9.83 10.41
CA ILE A 206 15.85 -8.43 10.69
C ILE A 206 17.00 -7.56 10.17
N GLY A 207 16.65 -6.51 9.42
CA GLY A 207 17.58 -5.53 8.88
C GLY A 207 17.31 -4.16 9.48
N GLN A 208 18.34 -3.43 9.88
CA GLN A 208 18.21 -2.03 10.32
C GLN A 208 18.87 -1.11 9.30
N VAL A 209 18.14 -0.08 8.87
CA VAL A 209 18.66 0.95 7.95
C VAL A 209 19.17 2.13 8.75
N PHE A 210 20.47 2.35 8.70
CA PHE A 210 21.11 3.50 9.31
C PHE A 210 21.31 4.60 8.27
N CYS A 211 20.91 5.83 8.62
CA CYS A 211 21.12 6.98 7.76
C CYS A 211 22.63 7.12 7.49
N HIS A 212 23.03 7.07 6.22
CA HIS A 212 24.42 7.14 5.73
C HIS A 212 25.36 5.96 6.08
N GLU A 213 25.04 5.10 7.04
CA GLU A 213 25.89 3.95 7.44
C GLU A 213 25.46 2.61 6.80
N GLY A 214 24.43 2.63 5.95
CA GLY A 214 23.98 1.47 5.19
C GLY A 214 22.98 0.61 5.94
N LEU A 215 22.88 -0.67 5.58
CA LEU A 215 21.97 -1.61 6.22
C LEU A 215 22.75 -2.79 6.80
N THR A 216 22.38 -3.22 8.01
CA THR A 216 22.91 -4.44 8.63
C THR A 216 21.80 -5.46 8.82
N TRP A 217 22.01 -6.68 8.32
CA TRP A 217 21.15 -7.83 8.54
C TRP A 217 21.59 -8.67 9.74
N LYS A 218 20.62 -9.21 10.47
CA LYS A 218 20.82 -10.17 11.57
C LYS A 218 19.77 -11.28 11.48
N LEU A 219 20.15 -12.50 11.79
CA LEU A 219 19.20 -13.60 11.92
C LEU A 219 18.37 -13.36 13.19
N LEU A 220 17.05 -13.26 13.04
CA LEU A 220 16.14 -13.01 14.16
C LEU A 220 15.99 -14.28 14.98
N ASN A 221 16.10 -14.16 16.31
CA ASN A 221 15.81 -15.27 17.20
C ASN A 221 14.29 -15.49 17.31
N VAL A 222 13.78 -16.53 16.64
CA VAL A 222 12.34 -16.86 16.65
C VAL A 222 11.99 -18.05 17.56
N GLY A 223 12.80 -18.28 18.60
CA GLY A 223 12.61 -19.35 19.57
C GLY A 223 13.21 -20.70 19.16
N SER A 224 13.06 -21.71 20.03
CA SER A 224 13.59 -23.06 19.78
C SER A 224 12.82 -23.80 18.69
N LEU A 225 13.44 -24.82 18.09
CA LEU A 225 12.84 -25.69 17.07
C LEU A 225 11.58 -26.44 17.55
N GLU A 226 11.31 -26.44 18.85
CA GLU A 226 10.17 -27.11 19.49
C GLU A 226 8.89 -26.26 19.45
N ARG A 227 8.99 -24.94 19.21
CA ARG A 227 7.81 -24.08 19.06
C ARG A 227 7.23 -24.18 17.64
N PRO A 228 5.90 -24.13 17.48
CA PRO A 228 5.27 -24.06 16.16
C PRO A 228 5.80 -22.86 15.37
N ARG A 229 6.17 -23.10 14.12
CA ARG A 229 6.65 -22.07 13.20
C ARG A 229 6.17 -22.38 11.78
N PRO A 230 6.04 -21.38 10.91
CA PRO A 230 5.62 -21.61 9.54
C PRO A 230 6.57 -22.59 8.83
N PRO A 231 6.03 -23.58 8.09
CA PRO A 231 6.85 -24.42 7.23
C PRO A 231 7.63 -23.60 6.19
N PRO A 232 8.79 -24.10 5.73
CA PRO A 232 9.56 -23.47 4.67
C PRO A 232 8.73 -23.24 3.42
N ARG A 233 8.76 -22.01 2.89
CA ARG A 233 7.88 -21.59 1.80
C ARG A 233 8.47 -20.48 0.94
N GLY A 234 8.04 -20.41 -0.31
CA GLY A 234 8.27 -19.27 -1.22
C GLY A 234 6.99 -18.84 -1.92
N ALA A 235 7.00 -17.71 -2.62
CA ALA A 235 5.85 -17.11 -3.29
C ALA A 235 4.61 -16.91 -2.38
N HIS A 236 4.85 -16.76 -1.08
CA HIS A 236 3.86 -16.32 -0.09
C HIS A 236 3.77 -14.79 -0.07
N SER A 237 2.84 -14.27 0.70
CA SER A 237 2.68 -12.82 0.88
C SER A 237 2.66 -12.46 2.35
N ALA A 238 3.15 -11.26 2.65
CA ALA A 238 3.27 -10.77 4.01
C ALA A 238 3.04 -9.27 4.08
N CYS A 239 2.59 -8.79 5.23
CA CYS A 239 2.49 -7.35 5.54
C CYS A 239 2.73 -7.10 7.04
N CYS A 240 3.01 -5.84 7.38
CA CYS A 240 3.12 -5.36 8.75
C CYS A 240 1.73 -4.96 9.28
N ILE A 241 1.43 -5.30 10.54
CA ILE A 241 0.27 -4.82 11.30
C ILE A 241 0.72 -4.36 12.69
N ALA A 242 -0.06 -3.49 13.32
CA ALA A 242 0.16 -2.99 14.69
C ALA A 242 1.62 -2.60 15.01
N GLU A 243 2.35 -2.13 13.99
CA GLU A 243 3.76 -1.69 14.05
C GLU A 243 4.79 -2.70 14.58
N LYS A 244 4.38 -3.91 14.99
CA LYS A 244 5.23 -4.92 15.65
C LYS A 244 4.97 -6.36 15.20
N LYS A 245 4.00 -6.57 14.29
CA LYS A 245 3.59 -7.91 13.85
C LYS A 245 3.73 -8.09 12.34
N MET A 246 4.24 -9.24 11.93
CA MET A 246 4.28 -9.67 10.52
C MET A 246 3.23 -10.75 10.30
N VAL A 247 2.30 -10.51 9.39
CA VAL A 247 1.36 -11.54 8.91
C VAL A 247 1.97 -12.22 7.69
N VAL A 248 1.92 -13.55 7.62
CA VAL A 248 2.31 -14.36 6.46
C VAL A 248 1.12 -15.24 6.07
N HIS A 249 0.77 -15.26 4.79
CA HIS A 249 -0.27 -16.17 4.27
C HIS A 249 0.19 -16.94 3.02
N GLY A 250 -0.19 -18.21 2.99
CA GLY A 250 -0.08 -19.10 1.84
C GLY A 250 1.34 -19.31 1.33
N GLY A 251 1.48 -19.34 -0.01
CA GLY A 251 2.73 -19.62 -0.71
C GLY A 251 2.86 -21.07 -1.16
N ILE A 252 4.08 -21.47 -1.49
CA ILE A 252 4.45 -22.79 -1.98
C ILE A 252 5.43 -23.41 -1.00
N GLY A 253 5.00 -24.48 -0.34
CA GLY A 253 5.80 -25.25 0.61
C GLY A 253 6.68 -26.31 -0.05
N LEU A 254 6.97 -27.36 0.72
CA LEU A 254 7.69 -28.55 0.26
C LEU A 254 6.92 -29.26 -0.86
N ASN A 255 7.66 -29.91 -1.76
CA ASN A 255 7.12 -30.67 -2.90
C ASN A 255 6.19 -29.86 -3.83
N GLY A 256 6.25 -28.52 -3.79
CA GLY A 256 5.43 -27.67 -4.64
C GLY A 256 3.98 -27.49 -4.17
N VAL A 257 3.63 -27.96 -2.97
CA VAL A 257 2.27 -27.85 -2.42
C VAL A 257 1.96 -26.38 -2.10
N ARG A 258 0.83 -25.87 -2.60
CA ARG A 258 0.33 -24.55 -2.21
C ARG A 258 -0.25 -24.61 -0.81
N LEU A 259 0.08 -23.61 -0.01
CA LEU A 259 -0.35 -23.48 1.37
C LEU A 259 -1.48 -22.44 1.45
N GLY A 260 -2.35 -22.59 2.45
CA GLY A 260 -3.43 -21.65 2.78
C GLY A 260 -3.46 -21.30 4.27
N ASP A 261 -2.39 -21.62 4.99
CA ASP A 261 -2.22 -21.27 6.41
C ASP A 261 -1.81 -19.80 6.57
N THR A 262 -2.20 -19.22 7.70
CA THR A 262 -1.81 -17.87 8.11
C THR A 262 -0.98 -17.96 9.39
N TRP A 263 0.11 -17.20 9.44
CA TRP A 263 0.99 -17.11 10.60
C TRP A 263 1.22 -15.64 10.96
N ILE A 264 1.33 -15.36 12.25
CA ILE A 264 1.69 -14.04 12.78
C ILE A 264 3.00 -14.19 13.56
N LEU A 265 4.00 -13.42 13.18
CA LEU A 265 5.20 -13.20 14.00
C LEU A 265 5.00 -11.93 14.80
N GLU A 266 5.07 -12.05 16.12
CA GLU A 266 5.07 -10.92 17.05
C GLU A 266 6.49 -10.70 17.57
N LEU A 267 7.01 -9.48 17.40
CA LEU A 267 8.35 -9.13 17.85
C LEU A 267 8.40 -8.80 19.34
N SER A 268 9.56 -9.02 19.97
CA SER A 268 9.85 -8.47 21.29
C SER A 268 10.00 -6.95 21.23
N GLU A 269 9.78 -6.28 22.36
CA GLU A 269 9.88 -4.82 22.51
C GLU A 269 11.21 -4.23 22.04
N ASP A 270 12.30 -4.99 22.19
CA ASP A 270 13.66 -4.61 21.79
C ASP A 270 14.04 -5.04 20.36
N PHE A 271 13.10 -5.64 19.60
CA PHE A 271 13.29 -6.14 18.24
C PHE A 271 14.42 -7.20 18.10
N THR A 272 14.83 -7.85 19.19
CA THR A 272 15.90 -8.87 19.16
C THR A 272 15.38 -10.29 18.93
N SER A 273 14.09 -10.51 19.16
CA SER A 273 13.45 -11.81 19.04
C SER A 273 12.01 -11.69 18.55
N GLY A 274 11.39 -12.81 18.21
CA GLY A 274 9.96 -12.86 17.94
C GLY A 274 9.37 -14.24 18.18
N THR A 275 8.04 -14.31 18.26
CA THR A 275 7.32 -15.58 18.41
C THR A 275 6.28 -15.73 17.31
N TRP A 276 6.32 -16.88 16.63
CA TRP A 276 5.33 -17.25 15.64
C TRP A 276 4.10 -17.89 16.30
N HIS A 277 2.93 -17.52 15.82
CA HIS A 277 1.66 -18.15 16.17
C HIS A 277 0.86 -18.40 14.90
N MET A 278 0.18 -19.54 14.83
CA MET A 278 -0.69 -19.87 13.71
C MET A 278 -2.07 -19.24 13.97
N VAL A 279 -2.64 -18.64 12.94
CA VAL A 279 -4.01 -18.14 12.99
C VAL A 279 -4.96 -19.28 12.67
N GLU A 280 -5.79 -19.65 13.64
CA GLU A 280 -6.87 -20.62 13.47
C GLU A 280 -8.16 -19.88 13.13
N SER A 281 -8.66 -20.05 11.91
CA SER A 281 -9.91 -19.42 11.47
C SER A 281 -10.81 -20.45 10.81
N GLN A 282 -12.12 -20.39 11.11
CA GLN A 282 -13.10 -21.34 10.57
C GLN A 282 -13.25 -21.22 9.05
N GLN A 283 -13.18 -19.99 8.54
CA GLN A 283 -13.10 -19.69 7.12
C GLN A 283 -11.68 -19.22 6.82
N THR A 284 -11.12 -19.67 5.71
CA THR A 284 -9.79 -19.23 5.26
C THR A 284 -9.79 -19.08 3.73
N PRO A 285 -8.96 -18.18 3.20
CA PRO A 285 -8.73 -18.13 1.77
C PRO A 285 -8.18 -19.48 1.28
N PRO A 286 -8.62 -19.98 0.11
CA PRO A 286 -8.07 -21.22 -0.42
C PRO A 286 -6.56 -21.13 -0.67
N PRO A 287 -5.82 -22.27 -0.59
CA PRO A 287 -4.38 -22.29 -0.76
C PRO A 287 -3.91 -21.67 -2.08
N ARG A 288 -2.93 -20.76 -2.00
CA ARG A 288 -2.54 -19.92 -3.14
C ARG A 288 -1.12 -19.39 -3.04
N SER A 289 -0.58 -18.90 -4.17
CA SER A 289 0.76 -18.31 -4.28
C SER A 289 0.76 -17.07 -5.17
N GLY A 290 1.68 -16.12 -4.95
CA GLY A 290 1.83 -14.91 -5.78
C GLY A 290 0.66 -13.93 -5.70
N HIS A 291 -0.14 -14.01 -4.64
CA HIS A 291 -1.16 -13.02 -4.26
C HIS A 291 -0.49 -11.82 -3.57
N THR A 292 -1.26 -10.85 -3.09
CA THR A 292 -0.73 -9.77 -2.24
C THR A 292 -1.43 -9.75 -0.88
N LEU A 293 -0.73 -9.29 0.14
CA LEU A 293 -1.30 -8.87 1.42
C LEU A 293 -0.99 -7.38 1.60
N THR A 294 -2.00 -6.58 1.95
CA THR A 294 -1.85 -5.15 2.19
C THR A 294 -2.56 -4.78 3.48
N CYS A 295 -1.82 -4.22 4.43
CA CYS A 295 -2.39 -3.64 5.64
C CYS A 295 -3.15 -2.36 5.29
N ILE A 296 -4.42 -2.26 5.69
CA ILE A 296 -5.31 -1.12 5.35
C ILE A 296 -5.69 -0.28 6.57
N ARG A 297 -5.57 -0.86 7.76
CA ARG A 297 -5.77 -0.26 9.08
C ARG A 297 -4.87 -1.03 10.04
N GLU A 298 -4.70 -0.53 11.26
CA GLU A 298 -3.80 -1.09 12.28
C GLU A 298 -3.85 -2.63 12.39
N ASN A 299 -5.05 -3.21 12.30
CA ASN A 299 -5.31 -4.64 12.48
C ASN A 299 -6.13 -5.29 11.34
N GLN A 300 -6.19 -4.68 10.16
CA GLN A 300 -6.93 -5.24 9.03
C GLN A 300 -6.04 -5.39 7.79
N VAL A 301 -6.08 -6.59 7.21
CA VAL A 301 -5.27 -6.96 6.06
C VAL A 301 -6.18 -7.37 4.91
N VAL A 302 -5.92 -6.83 3.73
CA VAL A 302 -6.56 -7.23 2.48
C VAL A 302 -5.66 -8.21 1.74
N LEU A 303 -6.22 -9.35 1.36
CA LEU A 303 -5.64 -10.29 0.42
C LEU A 303 -6.31 -10.13 -0.95
N PHE A 304 -5.53 -10.12 -2.02
CA PHE A 304 -6.08 -10.07 -3.38
C PHE A 304 -5.36 -11.03 -4.35
N GLY A 305 -6.17 -11.76 -5.11
CA GLY A 305 -5.76 -12.55 -6.26
C GLY A 305 -4.78 -13.68 -5.97
N GLY A 306 -3.83 -13.88 -6.89
CA GLY A 306 -2.84 -14.95 -6.85
C GLY A 306 -3.20 -16.16 -7.70
N ARG A 307 -2.51 -17.28 -7.47
CA ARG A 307 -2.72 -18.53 -8.20
C ARG A 307 -3.10 -19.66 -7.24
N GLY A 308 -4.27 -20.27 -7.46
CA GLY A 308 -4.86 -21.32 -6.64
C GLY A 308 -4.28 -22.72 -6.88
N LEU A 309 -4.86 -23.72 -6.21
CA LEU A 309 -4.48 -25.14 -6.34
C LEU A 309 -4.64 -25.66 -7.77
N GLY A 310 -5.71 -25.25 -8.46
CA GLY A 310 -6.01 -25.63 -9.84
C GLY A 310 -5.18 -24.87 -10.88
N TYR A 311 -4.20 -24.06 -10.46
CA TYR A 311 -3.44 -23.13 -11.29
C TYR A 311 -4.27 -22.00 -11.93
N ASP A 312 -5.54 -21.91 -11.54
CA ASP A 312 -6.42 -20.78 -11.76
C ASP A 312 -5.81 -19.51 -11.18
N VAL A 313 -5.90 -18.42 -11.94
CA VAL A 313 -5.55 -17.09 -11.45
C VAL A 313 -6.81 -16.47 -10.86
N LEU A 314 -6.68 -15.96 -9.65
CA LEU A 314 -7.78 -15.52 -8.79
C LEU A 314 -7.94 -13.99 -8.83
N ASP A 315 -9.15 -13.53 -8.55
CA ASP A 315 -9.56 -12.13 -8.38
C ASP A 315 -10.39 -11.90 -7.10
N ASP A 316 -10.47 -12.90 -6.24
CA ASP A 316 -11.17 -12.79 -4.98
C ASP A 316 -10.41 -11.89 -3.99
N VAL A 317 -11.18 -11.21 -3.13
CA VAL A 317 -10.64 -10.40 -2.04
C VAL A 317 -11.06 -11.02 -0.73
N TRP A 318 -10.10 -11.08 0.19
CA TRP A 318 -10.34 -11.50 1.55
C TRP A 318 -9.84 -10.45 2.52
N ILE A 319 -10.48 -10.36 3.67
CA ILE A 319 -10.06 -9.50 4.76
C ILE A 319 -9.75 -10.38 5.95
N LEU A 320 -8.57 -10.20 6.52
CA LEU A 320 -8.22 -10.71 7.83
C LEU A 320 -8.38 -9.57 8.83
N ASP A 321 -9.29 -9.76 9.79
CA ASP A 321 -9.50 -8.86 10.92
C ASP A 321 -8.88 -9.45 12.19
N ILE A 322 -7.94 -8.73 12.80
CA ILE A 322 -7.07 -9.19 13.89
C ILE A 322 -7.35 -8.33 15.13
N GLN A 323 -8.53 -8.49 15.73
CA GLN A 323 -8.90 -7.71 16.91
C GLN A 323 -8.41 -8.40 18.18
N GLU A 324 -7.72 -7.68 19.07
CA GLU A 324 -7.12 -8.24 20.30
C GLU A 324 -8.10 -9.01 21.21
N GLN A 325 -9.40 -8.73 21.13
CA GLN A 325 -10.45 -9.32 21.98
C GLN A 325 -11.38 -10.28 21.24
N CYS A 326 -11.12 -10.59 19.96
CA CYS A 326 -11.90 -11.54 19.17
C CYS A 326 -10.98 -12.54 18.49
N GLU A 327 -11.50 -13.72 18.15
CA GLU A 327 -10.78 -14.66 17.28
C GLU A 327 -10.46 -13.99 15.94
N GLU A 328 -9.25 -14.18 15.43
CA GLU A 328 -8.82 -13.68 14.13
C GLU A 328 -9.66 -14.32 13.01
N LYS A 329 -10.25 -13.47 12.16
CA LYS A 329 -11.26 -13.92 11.20
C LYS A 329 -10.92 -13.50 9.80
N TRP A 330 -10.86 -14.48 8.91
CA TRP A 330 -10.94 -14.24 7.48
C TRP A 330 -12.39 -14.09 7.04
N ILE A 331 -12.63 -13.09 6.19
CA ILE A 331 -13.95 -12.76 5.67
C ILE A 331 -13.79 -12.50 4.18
N GLN A 332 -14.48 -13.30 3.37
CA GLN A 332 -14.50 -13.09 1.93
C GLN A 332 -15.37 -11.88 1.59
N ILE A 333 -14.88 -11.03 0.69
CA ILE A 333 -15.64 -9.90 0.18
C ILE A 333 -16.08 -10.21 -1.25
N PHE A 334 -17.38 -10.14 -1.47
CA PHE A 334 -18.03 -10.33 -2.75
C PHE A 334 -18.33 -8.97 -3.37
N TYR A 335 -17.85 -8.75 -4.58
CA TYR A 335 -18.13 -7.54 -5.35
C TYR A 335 -19.00 -7.88 -6.55
N ASN A 336 -19.87 -6.94 -6.90
CA ASN A 336 -20.57 -7.01 -8.18
C ASN A 336 -19.69 -6.35 -9.25
N PHE A 337 -19.10 -7.16 -10.13
CA PHE A 337 -18.24 -6.68 -11.22
C PHE A 337 -19.02 -6.11 -12.41
N GLN A 338 -20.34 -5.89 -12.32
CA GLN A 338 -21.15 -5.29 -13.40
C GLN A 338 -20.64 -3.91 -13.84
N ASP A 339 -19.91 -3.18 -12.98
CA ASP A 339 -19.30 -1.88 -13.30
C ASP A 339 -17.86 -1.98 -13.84
N VAL A 340 -17.27 -3.18 -13.83
CA VAL A 340 -15.93 -3.42 -14.39
C VAL A 340 -16.10 -3.75 -15.87
N PRO A 341 -15.46 -3.01 -16.80
CA PRO A 341 -15.61 -3.25 -18.23
C PRO A 341 -15.37 -4.73 -18.57
N GLU A 342 -16.16 -5.30 -19.47
CA GLU A 342 -16.10 -6.73 -19.84
C GLU A 342 -14.69 -7.19 -20.31
N HIS A 343 -13.84 -6.25 -20.72
CA HIS A 343 -12.45 -6.45 -21.13
C HIS A 343 -11.41 -6.27 -20.02
N ALA A 344 -11.82 -5.80 -18.84
CA ALA A 344 -10.95 -5.66 -17.68
C ALA A 344 -10.80 -7.02 -16.97
N SER A 345 -9.78 -7.78 -17.38
CA SER A 345 -9.40 -9.00 -16.67
C SER A 345 -8.77 -8.60 -15.32
N LEU A 346 -9.57 -8.68 -14.24
CA LEU A 346 -9.09 -8.49 -12.87
C LEU A 346 -8.22 -9.64 -12.34
N PRO A 347 -8.46 -10.92 -12.66
CA PRO A 347 -7.64 -12.02 -12.18
C PRO A 347 -6.16 -11.78 -12.48
N ARG A 348 -5.35 -11.79 -11.43
CA ARG A 348 -3.91 -11.53 -11.55
C ARG A 348 -3.07 -12.21 -10.49
N VAL A 349 -1.89 -12.67 -10.91
CA VAL A 349 -0.82 -13.19 -10.04
C VAL A 349 0.48 -12.43 -10.31
N GLY A 350 1.32 -12.27 -9.29
CA GLY A 350 2.58 -11.54 -9.41
C GLY A 350 2.38 -10.04 -9.66
N HIS A 351 1.25 -9.49 -9.24
CA HIS A 351 1.00 -8.05 -9.25
C HIS A 351 1.56 -7.41 -7.98
N SER A 352 1.68 -6.09 -7.98
CA SER A 352 1.91 -5.31 -6.76
C SER A 352 0.60 -4.73 -6.25
N ALA A 353 0.44 -4.64 -4.93
CA ALA A 353 -0.66 -3.98 -4.25
C ALA A 353 -0.09 -3.16 -3.09
N THR A 354 -0.18 -1.84 -3.20
CA THR A 354 0.48 -0.89 -2.30
C THR A 354 -0.54 0.07 -1.71
N LEU A 355 -0.54 0.27 -0.39
CA LEU A 355 -1.36 1.30 0.24
C LEU A 355 -0.82 2.68 -0.17
N VAL A 356 -1.70 3.53 -0.69
CA VAL A 356 -1.38 4.86 -1.22
C VAL A 356 -2.27 5.94 -0.62
N LEU A 357 -1.92 7.20 -0.88
CA LEU A 357 -2.59 8.39 -0.37
C LEU A 357 -4.12 8.34 -0.62
N GLY A 358 -4.88 8.67 0.42
CA GLY A 358 -6.34 8.62 0.41
C GLY A 358 -6.93 7.34 1.01
N GLY A 359 -6.12 6.42 1.53
CA GLY A 359 -6.59 5.13 2.04
C GLY A 359 -7.08 4.24 0.91
N ARG A 360 -6.25 4.07 -0.13
CA ARG A 360 -6.56 3.22 -1.29
C ARG A 360 -5.43 2.25 -1.53
N ILE A 361 -5.73 1.10 -2.13
CA ILE A 361 -4.70 0.16 -2.57
C ILE A 361 -4.50 0.35 -4.07
N LEU A 362 -3.30 0.77 -4.48
CA LEU A 362 -2.90 0.81 -5.88
C LEU A 362 -2.41 -0.57 -6.31
N ILE A 363 -3.04 -1.12 -7.34
CA ILE A 363 -2.71 -2.40 -7.96
C ILE A 363 -2.13 -2.15 -9.33
N TYR A 364 -0.99 -2.78 -9.60
CA TYR A 364 -0.29 -2.65 -10.87
C TYR A 364 0.25 -3.98 -11.37
N GLY A 365 0.04 -4.22 -12.67
CA GLY A 365 0.58 -5.34 -13.43
C GLY A 365 0.07 -6.71 -12.99
N GLY A 366 0.94 -7.71 -13.07
CA GLY A 366 0.62 -9.12 -12.91
C GLY A 366 0.32 -9.81 -14.23
N GLU A 367 0.00 -11.10 -14.17
CA GLU A 367 -0.39 -11.91 -15.33
C GLU A 367 -1.70 -12.66 -15.09
N ASP A 368 -2.44 -12.92 -16.16
CA ASP A 368 -3.68 -13.73 -16.13
C ASP A 368 -3.40 -15.25 -16.28
N SER A 369 -4.47 -16.06 -16.35
CA SER A 369 -4.38 -17.52 -16.53
C SER A 369 -3.71 -17.95 -17.85
N TYR A 370 -3.70 -17.07 -18.86
CA TYR A 370 -3.06 -17.30 -20.16
C TYR A 370 -1.63 -16.73 -20.20
N ARG A 371 -1.13 -16.22 -19.07
CA ARG A 371 0.16 -15.53 -18.93
C ARG A 371 0.27 -14.24 -19.75
N HIS A 372 -0.86 -13.62 -20.09
CA HIS A 372 -0.83 -12.26 -20.60
C HIS A 372 -0.49 -11.33 -19.45
N ARG A 373 0.64 -10.64 -19.58
CA ARG A 373 1.05 -9.63 -18.61
C ARG A 373 0.23 -8.37 -18.77
N LYS A 374 0.00 -7.70 -17.66
CA LYS A 374 -0.80 -6.49 -17.57
C LYS A 374 0.11 -5.29 -17.29
N ASP A 375 -0.29 -4.12 -17.77
CA ASP A 375 0.32 -2.82 -17.47
C ASP A 375 -0.71 -1.81 -16.94
N ASP A 376 -1.87 -2.30 -16.50
CA ASP A 376 -2.97 -1.49 -16.01
C ASP A 376 -2.79 -1.11 -14.54
N PHE A 377 -3.30 0.08 -14.19
CA PHE A 377 -3.37 0.59 -12.84
C PHE A 377 -4.82 0.55 -12.35
N TRP A 378 -5.03 -0.02 -11.18
CA TRP A 378 -6.33 -0.07 -10.50
C TRP A 378 -6.19 0.45 -9.09
N VAL A 379 -7.23 1.09 -8.57
CA VAL A 379 -7.35 1.38 -7.15
C VAL A 379 -8.54 0.66 -6.56
N LEU A 380 -8.30 0.06 -5.40
CA LEU A 380 -9.33 -0.47 -4.52
C LEU A 380 -9.56 0.53 -3.38
N ASP A 381 -10.77 1.07 -3.27
CA ASP A 381 -11.16 1.96 -2.18
C ASP A 381 -11.51 1.17 -0.91
N VAL A 382 -10.62 1.23 0.08
CA VAL A 382 -10.77 0.47 1.33
C VAL A 382 -11.76 1.10 2.31
N LYS A 383 -12.25 2.32 2.04
CA LYS A 383 -13.30 2.96 2.87
C LYS A 383 -14.64 2.30 2.67
N THR A 384 -14.83 1.63 1.54
CA THR A 384 -16.01 0.81 1.26
C THR A 384 -16.07 -0.43 2.15
N ILE A 385 -14.94 -0.83 2.74
CA ILE A 385 -14.83 -1.93 3.69
C ILE A 385 -15.16 -1.42 5.10
N PRO A 386 -16.21 -1.93 5.77
CA PRO A 386 -16.57 -1.58 7.14
C PRO A 386 -15.42 -1.80 8.13
N SER A 387 -15.25 -0.85 9.06
CA SER A 387 -14.21 -0.90 10.10
C SER A 387 -14.57 -1.81 11.29
N SER A 388 -15.85 -2.14 11.49
CA SER A 388 -16.30 -3.00 12.60
C SER A 388 -17.57 -3.78 12.23
N GLY A 389 -17.79 -4.92 12.91
CA GLY A 389 -19.05 -5.67 12.80
C GLY A 389 -19.20 -6.52 11.54
N LEU A 390 -18.09 -6.94 10.92
CA LEU A 390 -18.15 -7.84 9.77
C LEU A 390 -18.72 -9.20 10.20
N LYS A 391 -19.85 -9.60 9.60
CA LYS A 391 -20.45 -10.92 9.81
C LYS A 391 -19.73 -11.96 8.93
N PRO A 392 -19.55 -13.20 9.40
CA PRO A 392 -18.83 -14.26 8.68
C PRO A 392 -19.55 -14.79 7.43
N GLN A 393 -20.72 -14.27 7.06
CA GLN A 393 -21.51 -14.77 5.91
C GLN A 393 -21.06 -14.16 4.56
N GLY A 394 -19.84 -13.60 4.50
CA GLY A 394 -19.36 -12.82 3.37
C GLY A 394 -19.96 -11.42 3.34
N LEU A 395 -19.17 -10.44 2.91
CA LEU A 395 -19.64 -9.07 2.74
C LEU A 395 -19.92 -8.81 1.26
N SER A 396 -21.15 -8.41 0.92
CA SER A 396 -21.48 -7.95 -0.43
C SER A 396 -21.45 -6.42 -0.47
N LEU A 397 -20.59 -5.85 -1.32
CA LEU A 397 -20.51 -4.40 -1.53
C LEU A 397 -21.22 -4.04 -2.84
N ASN A 398 -22.39 -3.37 -2.73
CA ASN A 398 -23.19 -2.87 -3.86
C ASN A 398 -23.15 -1.34 -3.89
N GLY A 399 -22.68 -0.75 -5.01
CA GLY A 399 -22.76 0.69 -5.28
C GLY A 399 -21.45 1.48 -5.15
N SER A 400 -21.22 2.40 -6.11
CA SER A 400 -19.98 3.16 -6.41
C SER A 400 -18.76 2.26 -6.67
N SER A 401 -18.01 2.51 -7.75
CA SER A 401 -16.99 1.59 -8.26
C SER A 401 -15.83 1.43 -7.26
N VAL A 402 -15.97 0.46 -6.34
CA VAL A 402 -14.97 0.05 -5.34
C VAL A 402 -13.60 -0.17 -5.99
N TRP A 403 -13.65 -0.67 -7.22
CA TRP A 403 -12.54 -0.75 -8.15
C TRP A 403 -12.63 0.36 -9.18
N LYS A 404 -11.56 1.15 -9.32
CA LYS A 404 -11.45 2.16 -10.36
C LYS A 404 -10.15 1.96 -11.13
N LYS A 405 -10.24 1.86 -12.45
CA LYS A 405 -9.07 1.90 -13.32
C LYS A 405 -8.54 3.33 -13.36
N LEU A 406 -7.23 3.50 -13.23
CA LEU A 406 -6.59 4.79 -13.36
C LEU A 406 -6.05 4.99 -14.78
N ASP A 407 -6.19 6.21 -15.29
CA ASP A 407 -5.63 6.62 -16.57
C ASP A 407 -4.12 6.89 -16.42
N ARG A 408 -3.34 6.39 -17.39
CA ARG A 408 -1.90 6.63 -17.45
C ARG A 408 -1.64 7.78 -18.42
N ILE A 409 -1.19 8.93 -17.91
CA ILE A 409 -1.04 10.17 -18.70
C ILE A 409 0.31 10.21 -19.45
N SER A 410 1.35 9.55 -18.95
CA SER A 410 2.70 9.56 -19.53
C SER A 410 3.18 8.15 -19.95
N TYR A 411 4.35 8.09 -20.60
CA TYR A 411 5.03 6.81 -20.81
C TYR A 411 5.35 6.16 -19.47
N GLY A 412 5.04 4.87 -19.34
CA GLY A 412 5.22 4.16 -18.09
C GLY A 412 5.73 2.74 -18.27
N PRO A 413 5.79 1.99 -17.15
CA PRO A 413 6.29 0.64 -17.16
C PRO A 413 5.42 -0.26 -18.06
N LYS A 414 6.08 -1.01 -18.94
CA LYS A 414 5.46 -2.02 -19.81
C LYS A 414 4.83 -3.16 -19.00
N SER A 415 4.03 -3.98 -19.69
CA SER A 415 3.36 -5.15 -19.14
C SER A 415 4.33 -6.08 -18.42
N ARG A 416 4.09 -6.28 -17.12
CA ARG A 416 5.03 -6.98 -16.25
C ARG A 416 4.33 -7.78 -15.15
N SER A 417 5.07 -8.75 -14.61
CA SER A 417 4.63 -9.62 -13.52
C SER A 417 5.80 -9.96 -12.61
N PHE A 418 5.55 -10.32 -11.36
CA PHE A 418 6.56 -10.63 -10.35
C PHE A 418 7.58 -9.50 -10.14
N HIS A 419 7.19 -8.26 -10.43
CA HIS A 419 7.87 -7.04 -10.00
C HIS A 419 7.54 -6.75 -8.53
N ARG A 420 8.18 -5.73 -7.97
CA ARG A 420 7.77 -5.17 -6.67
C ARG A 420 7.54 -3.68 -6.76
N ALA A 421 6.67 -3.21 -5.87
CA ALA A 421 6.40 -1.81 -5.70
C ALA A 421 6.27 -1.44 -4.22
N CYS A 422 6.71 -0.24 -3.87
CA CYS A 422 6.56 0.35 -2.53
C CYS A 422 6.24 1.85 -2.65
N ALA A 423 5.43 2.37 -1.73
CA ALA A 423 5.13 3.79 -1.67
C ALA A 423 6.15 4.52 -0.78
N ASP A 424 6.34 5.81 -1.06
CA ASP A 424 7.02 6.72 -0.14
C ASP A 424 6.15 7.03 1.09
N CYS A 425 6.68 7.78 2.06
CA CYS A 425 5.94 8.16 3.26
C CYS A 425 4.68 9.00 2.99
N SER A 426 4.64 9.76 1.89
CA SER A 426 3.43 10.52 1.51
C SER A 426 2.33 9.63 0.95
N GLY A 427 2.67 8.44 0.46
CA GLY A 427 1.75 7.58 -0.28
C GLY A 427 1.39 8.12 -1.67
N ARG A 428 1.97 9.25 -2.10
CA ARG A 428 1.70 9.86 -3.41
C ARG A 428 2.59 9.26 -4.49
N PHE A 429 3.80 8.83 -4.14
CA PHE A 429 4.77 8.29 -5.08
C PHE A 429 5.00 6.80 -4.82
N VAL A 430 4.91 5.99 -5.88
CA VAL A 430 5.09 4.54 -5.83
C VAL A 430 6.25 4.14 -6.73
N TYR A 431 7.27 3.53 -6.15
CA TYR A 431 8.44 3.03 -6.86
C TYR A 431 8.19 1.61 -7.35
N VAL A 432 8.43 1.34 -8.63
CA VAL A 432 8.22 0.04 -9.27
C VAL A 432 9.52 -0.43 -9.89
N PHE A 433 9.99 -1.61 -9.50
CA PHE A 433 11.25 -2.17 -10.01
C PHE A 433 11.10 -3.60 -10.53
N GLY A 434 11.81 -3.87 -11.63
CA GLY A 434 12.03 -5.18 -12.20
C GLY A 434 10.77 -5.93 -12.61
N GLY A 435 10.81 -7.26 -12.47
CA GLY A 435 9.76 -8.18 -12.90
C GLY A 435 10.08 -8.88 -14.21
N MET A 436 9.27 -9.87 -14.55
CA MET A 436 9.26 -10.53 -15.86
C MET A 436 8.45 -9.70 -16.85
N VAL A 437 8.98 -9.54 -18.05
CA VAL A 437 8.35 -8.82 -19.17
C VAL A 437 8.44 -9.65 -20.45
N ASP A 438 7.58 -9.36 -21.41
CA ASP A 438 7.69 -9.94 -22.75
C ASP A 438 8.93 -9.36 -23.45
N GLY A 439 9.77 -10.24 -23.96
CA GLY A 439 10.97 -9.93 -24.75
C GLY A 439 10.75 -10.21 -26.24
N LEU A 440 11.72 -9.77 -27.06
CA LEU A 440 11.70 -9.99 -28.51
C LEU A 440 11.93 -11.48 -28.80
N LEU A 441 11.03 -12.08 -29.60
CA LEU A 441 11.19 -13.45 -30.11
C LEU A 441 12.44 -13.50 -31.00
N GLN A 442 13.50 -14.16 -30.54
CA GLN A 442 14.52 -14.64 -31.47
C GLN A 442 13.97 -15.86 -32.22
N PRO A 443 14.30 -16.05 -33.53
CA PRO A 443 13.71 -17.11 -34.36
C PRO A 443 13.88 -18.55 -33.82
N ALA A 444 14.76 -18.78 -32.85
CA ALA A 444 15.07 -20.09 -32.29
C ALA A 444 14.51 -20.33 -30.86
N ALA A 445 13.78 -19.39 -30.25
CA ALA A 445 13.30 -19.50 -28.88
C ALA A 445 11.76 -19.64 -28.80
N SER A 446 11.27 -20.60 -28.01
CA SER A 446 9.85 -20.94 -27.89
C SER A 446 9.00 -19.91 -27.12
N SER A 447 9.63 -18.93 -26.45
CA SER A 447 9.01 -17.73 -25.88
C SER A 447 10.10 -16.80 -25.33
N GLY A 448 10.16 -15.53 -25.74
CA GLY A 448 11.19 -14.58 -25.32
C GLY A 448 10.96 -13.97 -23.93
N LEU A 449 10.99 -14.75 -22.86
CA LEU A 449 10.87 -14.20 -21.50
C LEU A 449 12.17 -13.47 -21.10
N ARG A 450 12.05 -12.26 -20.55
CA ARG A 450 13.20 -11.51 -20.00
C ARG A 450 12.87 -10.89 -18.64
N PHE A 451 13.91 -10.64 -17.87
CA PHE A 451 13.82 -9.83 -16.66
C PHE A 451 14.03 -8.36 -17.02
N ASP A 452 13.24 -7.50 -16.40
CA ASP A 452 13.38 -6.04 -16.49
C ASP A 452 14.24 -5.54 -15.33
N GLY A 453 14.97 -4.45 -15.56
CA GLY A 453 15.78 -3.76 -14.54
C GLY A 453 15.46 -2.27 -14.47
N GLU A 454 14.39 -1.81 -15.11
CA GLU A 454 14.03 -0.40 -15.06
C GLU A 454 13.33 -0.07 -13.74
N LEU A 455 13.64 1.12 -13.21
CA LEU A 455 13.00 1.71 -12.04
C LEU A 455 12.08 2.84 -12.48
N PHE A 456 10.82 2.76 -12.06
CA PHE A 456 9.83 3.79 -12.34
C PHE A 456 9.31 4.39 -11.04
N MET A 457 9.13 5.70 -11.03
CA MET A 457 8.29 6.38 -10.05
C MET A 457 6.91 6.63 -10.66
N VAL A 458 5.88 6.13 -10.00
CA VAL A 458 4.47 6.35 -10.34
C VAL A 458 3.91 7.37 -9.37
N GLU A 459 3.56 8.54 -9.87
CA GLU A 459 2.94 9.62 -9.14
C GLU A 459 1.42 9.55 -9.27
N LEU A 460 0.72 9.63 -8.13
CA LEU A 460 -0.73 9.86 -8.11
C LEU A 460 -1.03 11.32 -8.47
N VAL A 461 -1.76 11.52 -9.56
CA VAL A 461 -2.04 12.86 -10.08
C VAL A 461 -3.19 13.48 -9.29
N LEU A 462 -2.88 14.52 -8.51
CA LEU A 462 -3.85 15.25 -7.70
C LEU A 462 -4.50 16.42 -8.48
N GLY A 463 -4.66 16.28 -9.80
CA GLY A 463 -5.18 17.31 -10.72
C GLY A 463 -4.09 18.15 -11.37
N PHE A 464 -4.35 18.63 -12.59
CA PHE A 464 -3.42 19.44 -13.38
C PHE A 464 -3.11 20.75 -12.65
N SER A 465 -1.84 21.15 -12.65
CA SER A 465 -1.50 22.56 -12.43
C SER A 465 -2.05 23.34 -13.63
N ASP A 466 -2.66 24.50 -13.38
CA ASP A 466 -3.11 25.42 -14.44
C ASP A 466 -1.93 26.03 -15.27
N LEU A 467 -0.75 25.39 -15.26
CA LEU A 467 0.47 25.84 -15.92
C LEU A 467 0.65 25.28 -17.33
N ASP A 468 -0.12 24.28 -17.77
CA ASP A 468 -0.02 23.70 -19.11
C ASP A 468 -0.98 24.32 -20.17
N HIS A 469 -1.48 25.53 -19.93
CA HIS A 469 -2.20 26.30 -20.96
C HIS A 469 -1.31 27.02 -21.99
N GLN A 470 0.01 26.81 -21.98
CA GLN A 470 0.89 27.24 -23.08
C GLN A 470 1.04 26.17 -24.17
N GLN A 471 -0.07 25.66 -24.71
CA GLN A 471 -0.09 25.04 -26.03
C GLN A 471 -1.52 25.08 -26.60
N ARG A 472 -1.94 26.26 -27.08
CA ARG A 472 -2.93 26.35 -28.16
C ARG A 472 -2.20 26.76 -29.44
N PRO A 473 -2.36 26.02 -30.55
CA PRO A 473 -1.78 26.40 -31.82
C PRO A 473 -2.43 27.70 -32.30
N GLY A 474 -1.61 28.57 -32.88
CA GLY A 474 -2.02 29.87 -33.36
C GLY A 474 -3.21 29.81 -34.31
N LYS A 475 -4.15 30.73 -34.12
CA LYS A 475 -4.96 31.23 -35.22
C LYS A 475 -4.26 32.45 -35.78
N SER A 476 -3.57 32.23 -36.90
CA SER A 476 -3.21 33.29 -37.85
C SER A 476 -4.41 33.55 -38.76
N MET A 477 -5.07 34.69 -38.56
CA MET A 477 -5.54 35.70 -39.54
C MET A 477 -6.55 36.60 -38.85
#